data_AF-A0A7W4Z666-F1
#
_entry.id   AF-A0A7W4Z666-F1
#
_cell.length_a   1.000
_cell.length_b   1.000
_cell.length_c   1.000
_cell.angle_alpha   90.00
_cell.angle_beta   90.00
_cell.angle_gamma   90.00
#
_symmetry.space_group_name_H-M   'P 1'
#
loop_
_entity.id
_entity.type
_entity.pdbx_description
1 polymer ?
#
loop_
_entity_poly.entity_id
_entity_poly.type
_entity_poly.pdbx_seq_one_letter_code
_entity_poly.pdbx_strand_id
1 'polypeptide(L)'
;MVTVDLFRLSRSDLSLGHVRILREHNRLFHAVVSYRNTEEQEDTQSYRLVADTRNHAIMSVLSWANKEFGGHCVLLPLRSAPRSLAFA
;
A
#
# COMPACT_ATOMS: atom_id res chain seq x y z
N MET A 1 13.36 2.15 -3.54
CA MET A 1 12.16 1.57 -2.88
C MET A 1 11.35 2.70 -2.29
N VAL A 2 10.03 2.71 -2.47
CA VAL A 2 9.12 3.67 -1.82
C VAL A 2 8.05 2.89 -1.08
N THR A 3 7.76 3.25 0.16
CA THR A 3 6.63 2.71 0.92
C THR A 3 5.60 3.82 1.13
N VAL A 4 4.34 3.50 0.90
CA VAL A 4 3.20 4.41 1.07
C VAL A 4 2.10 3.68 1.82
N ASP A 5 1.24 4.42 2.50
CA ASP A 5 0.09 3.89 3.23
C ASP A 5 -1.11 3.78 2.29
N LEU A 6 -1.86 2.69 2.42
CA LEU A 6 -3.12 2.48 1.73
C LEU A 6 -4.27 2.83 2.66
N PHE A 7 -5.07 3.81 2.26
CA PHE A 7 -6.25 4.25 2.99
C PHE A 7 -7.50 4.03 2.15
N ARG A 8 -8.60 3.69 2.81
CA ARG A 8 -9.94 3.83 2.23
C ARG A 8 -10.55 5.14 2.69
N LEU A 9 -10.90 6.01 1.74
CA LEU A 9 -11.65 7.22 2.04
C LEU A 9 -13.08 6.82 2.46
N SER A 10 -13.38 7.01 3.73
CA SER A 10 -14.70 6.82 4.31
C SER A 10 -14.90 7.89 5.39
N ARG A 11 -16.08 7.93 6.04
CA ARG A 11 -16.32 8.87 7.15
C ARG A 11 -15.32 8.73 8.31
N SER A 12 -14.56 7.64 8.37
CA SER A 12 -13.62 7.33 9.46
C SER A 12 -12.19 7.10 8.98
N ASP A 13 -11.85 7.41 7.72
CA ASP A 13 -10.53 7.20 7.08
C ASP A 13 -9.78 5.97 7.60
N LEU A 14 -10.11 4.79 7.08
CA LEU A 14 -9.56 3.54 7.57
C LEU A 14 -8.20 3.26 6.90
N SER A 15 -7.14 3.14 7.70
CA SER A 15 -5.86 2.57 7.25
C SER A 15 -6.05 1.08 6.97
N LEU A 16 -5.80 0.67 5.73
CA LEU A 16 -5.93 -0.71 5.29
C LEU A 16 -4.59 -1.46 5.36
N GLY A 17 -3.48 -0.74 5.21
CA GLY A 17 -2.16 -1.33 5.21
C GLY A 17 -1.12 -0.46 4.51
N HIS A 18 -0.07 -1.10 3.97
CA HIS A 18 1.05 -0.43 3.33
C HIS A 18 1.35 -1.03 1.97
N VAL A 19 1.84 -0.19 1.05
CA VAL A 19 2.25 -0.58 -0.29
C VAL A 19 3.71 -0.25 -0.48
N ARG A 20 4.50 -1.26 -0.85
CA ARG A 20 5.92 -1.12 -1.20
C ARG A 20 6.06 -1.19 -2.70
N ILE A 21 6.57 -0.12 -3.32
CA ILE A 21 6.90 -0.08 -4.73
C ILE A 21 8.41 -0.21 -4.88
N LEU A 22 8.82 -1.31 -5.50
CA LEU A 22 10.20 -1.73 -5.73
C LEU A 22 10.49 -1.63 -7.22
N ARG A 23 11.71 -1.21 -7.59
CA ARG A 23 12.20 -1.30 -8.95
C ARG A 23 13.22 -2.43 -8.99
N GLU A 24 12.96 -3.48 -9.76
CA GLU A 24 13.88 -4.60 -9.96
C GLU A 24 14.92 -4.27 -11.05
N HIS A 25 16.02 -5.05 -11.07
CA HIS A 25 17.13 -4.87 -12.02
C HIS A 25 16.70 -5.03 -13.50
N ASN A 26 15.62 -5.79 -13.75
CA ASN A 26 14.97 -5.96 -15.04
C ASN A 26 14.14 -4.74 -15.51
N ARG A 27 14.24 -3.60 -14.82
CA ARG A 27 13.47 -2.35 -15.03
C ARG A 27 11.97 -2.46 -14.73
N LEU A 28 11.48 -3.61 -14.25
CA LEU A 28 10.09 -3.77 -13.82
C LEU A 28 9.89 -3.17 -12.43
N PHE A 29 8.64 -2.80 -12.16
CA PHE A 29 8.16 -2.30 -10.89
C PHE A 29 7.28 -3.36 -10.23
N HIS A 30 7.64 -3.72 -9.01
CA HIS A 30 6.81 -4.59 -8.17
C HIS A 30 6.10 -3.71 -7.15
N ALA A 31 4.78 -3.80 -7.09
CA ALA A 31 4.04 -3.28 -5.96
C ALA A 31 3.59 -4.44 -5.08
N VAL A 32 3.91 -4.36 -3.81
CA VAL A 32 3.54 -5.32 -2.78
C VAL A 32 2.65 -4.60 -1.79
N VAL A 33 1.38 -4.99 -1.71
CA VAL A 33 0.43 -4.52 -0.71
C VAL A 33 0.47 -5.47 0.47
N SER A 34 0.60 -4.95 1.68
CA SER A 34 0.50 -5.68 2.93
C SER A 34 -0.66 -5.11 3.72
N TYR A 35 -1.67 -5.92 4.03
CA TYR A 35 -2.91 -5.48 4.68
C TYR A 35 -3.38 -6.51 5.70
N ARG A 36 -4.25 -6.09 6.62
CA ARG A 36 -4.92 -6.97 7.59
C ARG A 36 -6.39 -7.01 7.24
N ASN A 37 -6.93 -8.20 7.04
CA ASN A 37 -8.36 -8.36 6.81
C ASN A 37 -9.07 -8.34 8.17
N THR A 38 -9.85 -7.30 8.44
CA THR A 38 -10.41 -7.03 9.77
C THR A 38 -11.54 -7.97 10.20
N GLU A 39 -12.01 -8.84 9.32
CA GLU A 39 -13.24 -9.61 9.59
C GLU A 39 -13.00 -11.11 9.85
N GLU A 40 -11.86 -11.72 9.48
CA GLU A 40 -11.73 -13.19 9.55
C GLU A 40 -10.36 -13.76 9.97
N GLN A 41 -9.25 -13.00 9.96
CA GLN A 41 -7.90 -13.54 10.26
C GLN A 41 -6.95 -12.50 10.85
N GLU A 42 -6.18 -12.89 11.89
CA GLU A 42 -5.11 -12.06 12.48
C GLU A 42 -3.86 -11.96 11.59
N ASP A 43 -3.75 -12.84 10.58
CA ASP A 43 -2.58 -12.92 9.72
C ASP A 43 -2.49 -11.76 8.71
N THR A 44 -1.27 -11.25 8.53
CA THR A 44 -1.00 -10.21 7.53
C THR A 44 -1.02 -10.84 6.15
N GLN A 45 -1.93 -10.37 5.28
CA GLN A 45 -2.01 -10.80 3.89
C GLN A 45 -1.14 -9.92 3.00
N SER A 46 -0.70 -10.50 1.87
CA SER A 46 0.10 -9.77 0.89
C SER A 46 -0.38 -10.01 -0.55
N TYR A 47 -0.53 -8.93 -1.30
CA TYR A 47 -0.84 -8.95 -2.73
C TYR A 47 0.34 -8.37 -3.52
N ARG A 48 0.80 -9.07 -4.56
CA ARG A 48 1.91 -8.64 -5.42
C ARG A 48 1.42 -8.45 -6.85
N LEU A 49 1.85 -7.34 -7.44
CA LEU A 49 1.68 -7.05 -8.86
C LEU A 49 2.99 -6.56 -9.47
N VAL A 50 3.11 -6.74 -10.79
CA VAL A 50 4.28 -6.37 -11.58
C VAL A 50 3.82 -5.47 -12.71
N ALA A 51 4.56 -4.38 -12.95
CA ALA A 51 4.26 -3.43 -14.00
C ALA A 51 5.54 -2.82 -14.58
N ASP A 52 5.43 -2.34 -15.81
CA ASP A 52 6.56 -1.85 -16.60
C ASP A 52 6.98 -0.43 -16.20
N THR A 53 6.08 0.31 -15.53
CA THR A 53 6.34 1.65 -15.02
C THR A 53 5.85 1.82 -13.59
N ARG A 54 6.44 2.78 -12.86
CA ARG A 54 6.00 3.15 -11.52
C ARG A 54 4.53 3.57 -11.49
N ASN A 55 4.10 4.37 -12.48
CA ASN A 55 2.73 4.86 -12.54
C ASN A 55 1.74 3.72 -12.80
N HIS A 56 2.09 2.79 -13.69
CA HIS A 56 1.28 1.60 -13.93
C HIS A 56 1.17 0.75 -12.65
N ALA A 57 2.27 0.55 -11.92
CA ALA A 57 2.24 -0.15 -10.63
C ALA A 57 1.27 0.54 -9.63
N ILE A 58 1.34 1.87 -9.49
CA ILE A 58 0.46 2.65 -8.61
C ILE A 58 -1.01 2.50 -9.02
N MET A 59 -1.32 2.66 -10.30
CA MET A 59 -2.69 2.57 -10.80
C MET A 59 -3.27 1.16 -10.62
N SER A 60 -2.46 0.13 -10.85
CA SER A 60 -2.87 -1.27 -10.65
C SER A 60 -3.13 -1.59 -9.18
N VAL A 61 -2.30 -1.07 -8.24
CA VAL A 61 -2.56 -1.17 -6.80
C VAL A 61 -3.90 -0.54 -6.44
N LEU A 62 -4.14 0.70 -6.89
CA LEU A 62 -5.37 1.44 -6.57
C LEU A 62 -6.61 0.77 -7.17
N SER A 63 -6.51 0.30 -8.40
CA SER A 63 -7.59 -0.44 -9.07
C SER A 63 -7.96 -1.72 -8.32
N TRP A 64 -6.95 -2.51 -7.93
CA TRP A 64 -7.14 -3.69 -7.10
C TRP A 64 -7.75 -3.33 -5.73
N ALA A 65 -7.19 -2.34 -5.03
CA ALA A 65 -7.65 -1.96 -3.68
C ALA A 65 -9.10 -1.44 -3.68
N ASN A 66 -9.49 -0.66 -4.69
CA ASN A 66 -10.87 -0.19 -4.85
C ASN A 66 -11.85 -1.36 -5.02
N LYS A 67 -11.43 -2.43 -5.71
CA LYS A 67 -12.22 -3.64 -5.89
C LYS A 67 -12.27 -4.48 -4.62
N GLU A 68 -11.13 -4.63 -3.93
CA GLU A 68 -10.99 -5.48 -2.74
C GLU A 68 -11.71 -4.90 -1.52
N PHE A 69 -11.49 -3.62 -1.22
CA PHE A 69 -11.95 -3.01 0.04
C PHE A 69 -13.23 -2.17 -0.09
N GLY A 70 -13.75 -2.04 -1.32
CA GLY A 70 -14.94 -1.28 -1.66
C GLY A 70 -14.80 0.23 -1.43
N GLY A 71 -14.78 1.01 -2.51
CA GLY A 71 -14.81 2.47 -2.45
C GLY A 71 -13.54 3.14 -2.98
N HIS A 72 -13.33 4.41 -2.62
CA HIS A 72 -12.21 5.23 -3.10
C HIS A 72 -10.99 5.06 -2.20
N CYS A 73 -10.09 4.15 -2.57
CA CYS A 73 -8.80 3.99 -1.92
C CYS A 73 -7.79 5.03 -2.44
N VAL A 74 -6.88 5.43 -1.56
CA VAL A 74 -5.80 6.37 -1.86
C VAL A 74 -4.49 5.88 -1.27
N LEU A 75 -3.39 6.24 -1.94
CA LEU A 75 -2.05 6.03 -1.44
C LEU A 75 -1.52 7.35 -0.89
N LEU A 76 -1.21 7.38 0.40
CA LEU A 76 -0.61 8.53 1.05
C LEU A 76 0.86 8.23 1.34
N PRO A 77 1.78 9.19 1.17
CA PRO A 77 3.13 9.05 1.70
C PRO A 77 3.04 8.64 3.17
N LEU A 78 3.87 7.68 3.59
CA LEU A 78 4.06 7.39 5.01
C LEU A 78 4.25 8.74 5.71
N ARG A 79 3.35 9.07 6.65
CA ARG A 79 3.62 10.19 7.54
C ARG A 79 4.93 9.81 8.22
N SER A 80 6.01 10.51 7.91
CA SER A 80 7.24 10.42 8.68
C SER A 80 6.82 10.49 10.13
N ALA A 81 7.05 9.41 10.90
CA ALA A 81 7.03 9.54 12.35
C ALA A 81 7.83 10.81 12.67
N PRO A 82 7.33 11.71 13.54
CA PRO A 82 8.16 12.80 14.00
C PRO A 82 9.49 12.19 14.43
N ARG A 83 10.62 12.83 14.05
CA ARG A 83 11.99 12.42 14.40
C ARG A 83 12.20 12.45 15.94
N SER A 84 11.50 11.61 16.67
CA SER A 84 11.45 11.59 18.12
C SER A 84 11.10 10.19 18.61
N LEU A 85 11.85 9.18 18.15
CA LEU A 85 12.31 8.07 18.97
C LEU A 85 13.72 7.71 18.49
N ALA A 86 14.62 8.68 18.62
CA ALA A 86 16.01 8.35 18.91
C ALA A 86 15.99 7.71 20.30
N PHE A 87 16.01 6.39 20.36
CA PHE A 87 16.43 5.72 21.59
C PHE A 87 17.95 5.81 21.62
N ALA A 88 18.40 6.59 22.61
CA ALA A 88 19.75 6.62 23.14
C ALA A 88 20.16 5.25 23.69
#